data_AF-A0A7S4V833-F1
#
_entry.id   AF-A0A7S4V833-F1
#
_cell.length_a   1.000
_cell.length_b   1.000
_cell.length_c   1.000
_cell.angle_alpha   90.00
_cell.angle_beta   90.00
_cell.angle_gamma   90.00
#
_symmetry.space_group_name_H-M   'P 1'
#
loop_
_entity.id
_entity.type
_entity.pdbx_description
1 polymer ?
#
loop_
_entity_poly.entity_id
_entity_poly.type
_entity_poly.pdbx_seq_one_letter_code
_entity_poly.pdbx_strand_id
1 'polypeptide(L)'
;FLAGNLDTAMTFPRQHEKYKKRRTHIFQLIASKRFIMCSALLLLLAQILLKSVTPPSFSTTSTITAKENRDETNSDYQLAYKESLGFFDDIPSSHWKLMRTKVEEMSPNFNTFYLPHSKSQAEEDDRLRGLNHKPGWFYQNHYEPEFRCWHERRIGALGDGGKWICDPHRIANSKDCLVYSVGSDGDFSFEEGILKKIGEHCEIHTFDFGNYGQKAAELGNRIDANGKELPAVNY
;
A
#
# COMPACT_ATOMS: atom_id res chain seq x y z
N PHE A 1 0.80 28.76 15.56
CA PHE A 1 0.15 30.08 15.70
C PHE A 1 -1.31 29.84 16.08
N LEU A 2 -1.67 30.33 17.27
CA LEU A 2 -3.00 30.59 17.83
C LEU A 2 -4.14 29.58 17.64
N ALA A 3 -4.48 28.95 18.76
CA ALA A 3 -5.82 28.45 19.05
C ALA A 3 -6.84 29.61 19.02
N GLY A 4 -8.00 29.36 18.45
CA GLY A 4 -9.17 30.21 18.50
C GLY A 4 -10.42 29.36 18.45
N ASN A 5 -11.02 29.14 19.62
CA ASN A 5 -12.38 28.64 19.80
C ASN A 5 -13.23 29.86 20.16
N LEU A 6 -14.30 30.13 19.41
CA LEU A 6 -15.53 30.74 19.91
C LEU A 6 -16.64 30.69 18.84
N ASP A 7 -17.62 29.88 19.17
CA ASP A 7 -19.04 29.90 18.82
C ASP A 7 -19.54 30.99 17.86
N THR A 8 -20.17 30.55 16.77
CA THR A 8 -21.28 31.28 16.15
C THR A 8 -22.32 30.28 15.68
N ALA A 9 -23.32 30.05 16.53
CA ALA A 9 -24.53 29.32 16.19
C ALA A 9 -25.40 30.19 15.26
N MET A 10 -25.43 29.87 13.97
CA MET A 10 -26.44 30.37 13.05
C MET A 10 -27.65 29.43 13.06
N THR A 11 -28.74 29.89 13.67
CA THR A 11 -30.07 29.27 13.56
C THR A 11 -30.67 29.51 12.16
N PHE A 12 -30.92 28.43 11.41
CA PHE A 12 -31.74 28.42 10.19
C PHE A 12 -33.11 27.78 10.47
N PRO A 13 -34.25 28.33 9.99
CA PRO A 13 -35.58 27.82 10.32
C PRO A 13 -36.02 26.62 9.47
N ARG A 14 -36.84 25.78 10.11
CA ARG A 14 -37.50 24.54 9.62
C ARG A 14 -38.31 24.74 8.33
N GLN A 15 -37.97 24.01 7.26
CA GLN A 15 -38.83 23.77 6.09
C GLN A 15 -38.77 22.32 5.54
N HIS A 16 -38.26 21.33 6.31
CA HIS A 16 -37.90 20.01 5.73
C HIS A 16 -38.87 18.84 5.95
N GLU A 17 -40.01 19.02 6.64
CA GLU A 17 -40.86 17.87 7.01
C GLU A 17 -41.99 17.50 6.03
N LYS A 18 -42.38 18.39 5.11
CA LYS A 18 -43.50 18.10 4.18
C LYS A 18 -43.10 17.36 2.90
N TYR A 19 -41.80 17.27 2.55
CA TYR A 19 -41.34 16.66 1.29
C TYR A 19 -40.95 15.17 1.40
N LYS A 20 -40.79 14.64 2.61
CA LYS A 20 -40.27 13.27 2.83
C LYS A 20 -41.33 12.17 2.67
N LYS A 21 -42.62 12.48 2.86
CA LYS A 21 -43.69 11.48 2.91
C LYS A 21 -44.29 11.07 1.55
N ARG A 22 -44.09 11.85 0.48
CA ARG A 22 -44.60 11.53 -0.88
C ARG A 22 -43.61 10.73 -1.75
N ARG A 23 -42.31 10.74 -1.45
CA ARG A 23 -41.29 10.03 -2.25
C ARG A 23 -41.22 8.52 -1.97
N THR A 24 -41.52 8.07 -0.76
CA THR A 24 -41.38 6.66 -0.36
C THR A 24 -42.33 5.71 -1.10
N HIS A 25 -43.57 6.13 -1.39
CA HIS A 25 -44.54 5.25 -2.07
C HIS A 25 -44.27 5.07 -3.58
N ILE A 26 -43.76 6.09 -4.27
CA ILE A 26 -43.46 6.00 -5.71
C ILE A 26 -42.19 5.19 -5.96
N PHE A 27 -41.17 5.31 -5.10
CA PHE A 27 -39.94 4.53 -5.22
C PHE A 27 -40.15 3.03 -4.97
N GLN A 28 -41.04 2.64 -4.04
CA GLN A 28 -41.35 1.22 -3.80
C GLN A 28 -42.10 0.55 -4.97
N LEU A 29 -42.96 1.30 -5.69
CA LEU A 29 -43.69 0.76 -6.85
C LEU A 29 -42.82 0.63 -8.11
N ILE A 30 -41.82 1.51 -8.30
CA ILE A 30 -40.90 1.45 -9.45
C ILE A 30 -39.80 0.40 -9.22
N ALA A 31 -39.32 0.24 -7.99
CA ALA A 31 -38.30 -0.76 -7.64
C ALA A 31 -38.82 -2.20 -7.80
N SER A 32 -40.06 -2.48 -7.40
CA SER A 32 -40.65 -3.83 -7.52
C SER A 32 -40.86 -4.28 -8.97
N LYS A 33 -41.27 -3.38 -9.88
CA LYS A 33 -41.44 -3.73 -11.30
C LYS A 33 -40.12 -3.90 -12.05
N ARG A 34 -39.08 -3.14 -11.70
CA ARG A 34 -37.73 -3.30 -12.30
C ARG A 34 -37.03 -4.58 -11.84
N PHE A 35 -37.25 -4.99 -10.58
CA PHE A 35 -36.66 -6.22 -10.04
C PHE A 35 -37.20 -7.48 -10.73
N ILE A 36 -38.52 -7.54 -10.97
CA ILE A 36 -39.15 -8.68 -11.65
C ILE A 36 -38.72 -8.79 -13.13
N MET A 37 -38.53 -7.66 -13.81
CA MET A 37 -38.09 -7.65 -15.21
C MET A 37 -36.61 -8.05 -15.35
N CYS A 38 -35.74 -7.65 -14.43
CA CYS A 38 -34.33 -8.06 -14.45
C CYS A 38 -34.13 -9.55 -14.13
N SER A 39 -34.92 -10.12 -13.20
CA SER A 39 -34.82 -11.55 -12.89
C SER A 39 -35.25 -12.44 -14.05
N ALA A 40 -36.29 -12.05 -14.80
CA ALA A 40 -36.72 -12.79 -15.99
C ALA A 40 -35.66 -12.75 -17.11
N LEU A 41 -35.00 -11.61 -17.32
CA LEU A 41 -33.95 -11.47 -18.34
C LEU A 41 -32.69 -12.28 -17.98
N LEU A 42 -32.31 -12.30 -16.71
CA LEU A 42 -31.18 -13.09 -16.21
C LEU A 42 -31.43 -14.60 -16.32
N LEU A 43 -32.65 -15.07 -16.04
CA LEU A 43 -33.02 -16.47 -16.22
C LEU A 43 -33.04 -16.86 -17.70
N LEU A 44 -33.48 -15.97 -18.60
CA LEU A 44 -33.47 -16.22 -20.04
C LEU A 44 -32.04 -16.27 -20.60
N LEU A 45 -31.16 -15.37 -20.16
CA LEU A 45 -29.73 -15.39 -20.49
C LEU A 45 -29.02 -16.63 -19.95
N ALA A 46 -29.34 -17.07 -18.73
CA ALA A 46 -28.82 -18.32 -18.17
C ALA A 46 -29.26 -19.53 -19.01
N GLN A 47 -30.52 -19.60 -19.44
CA GLN A 47 -30.99 -20.69 -20.32
C GLN A 47 -30.34 -20.69 -21.70
N ILE A 48 -29.93 -19.53 -22.22
CA ILE A 48 -29.17 -19.45 -23.48
C ILE A 48 -27.72 -19.92 -23.28
N LEU A 49 -27.07 -19.52 -22.19
CA LEU A 49 -25.68 -19.91 -21.87
C LEU A 49 -25.54 -21.41 -21.55
N LEU A 50 -26.56 -22.02 -20.94
CA LEU A 50 -26.57 -23.47 -20.66
C LEU A 50 -26.74 -24.33 -21.94
N LYS A 51 -27.23 -23.77 -23.05
CA LYS A 51 -27.40 -24.50 -24.32
C LYS A 51 -26.18 -24.43 -25.24
N SER A 52 -25.19 -23.60 -24.93
CA SER A 52 -23.98 -23.40 -25.77
C SER A 52 -22.74 -24.17 -25.29
N VAL A 53 -22.85 -25.00 -24.25
CA VAL A 53 -21.72 -25.81 -23.75
C VAL A 53 -21.81 -27.21 -24.35
N THR A 54 -21.32 -27.38 -25.58
CA THR A 54 -20.87 -28.70 -26.03
C THR A 54 -19.45 -28.91 -25.47
N PRO A 55 -19.15 -30.04 -24.81
CA PRO A 55 -17.80 -30.31 -24.32
C PRO A 55 -16.88 -30.51 -25.53
N PRO A 56 -15.69 -29.89 -25.57
CA PRO A 56 -14.71 -30.21 -26.59
C PRO A 56 -14.23 -31.65 -26.40
N SER A 57 -14.38 -32.46 -27.44
CA SER A 57 -13.76 -33.78 -27.51
C SER A 57 -12.23 -33.61 -27.54
N PHE A 58 -11.60 -33.87 -26.40
CA PHE A 58 -10.14 -33.84 -26.26
C PHE A 58 -9.56 -35.14 -26.84
N SER A 59 -9.08 -35.08 -28.09
CA SER A 59 -8.26 -36.15 -28.66
C SER A 59 -6.93 -36.23 -27.92
N THR A 60 -6.69 -37.35 -27.26
CA THR A 60 -5.42 -37.68 -26.62
C THR A 60 -4.50 -38.30 -27.66
N THR A 61 -3.51 -37.56 -28.16
CA THR A 61 -2.37 -38.17 -28.87
C THR A 61 -1.08 -37.41 -28.61
N SER A 62 -0.04 -38.21 -28.38
CA SER A 62 1.38 -37.93 -28.58
C SER A 62 2.17 -37.44 -27.36
N THR A 63 2.62 -38.44 -26.61
CA THR A 63 3.95 -38.52 -26.01
C THR A 63 5.02 -38.01 -26.97
N ILE A 64 5.60 -36.84 -26.69
CA ILE A 64 6.93 -36.46 -27.17
C ILE A 64 7.73 -36.02 -25.95
N THR A 65 8.83 -36.72 -25.76
CA THR A 65 9.93 -36.47 -24.82
C THR A 65 10.41 -35.03 -24.88
N ALA A 66 9.90 -34.17 -23.99
CA ALA A 66 10.54 -32.89 -23.65
C ALA A 66 11.53 -33.14 -22.50
N LYS A 67 12.70 -33.65 -22.87
CA LYS A 67 13.89 -33.69 -22.01
C LYS A 67 14.98 -32.83 -22.65
N GLU A 68 14.63 -31.59 -22.99
CA GLU A 68 15.56 -30.53 -23.37
C GLU A 68 15.11 -29.23 -22.69
N ASN A 69 16.08 -28.48 -22.16
CA ASN A 69 15.96 -27.13 -21.57
C ASN A 69 15.22 -26.95 -20.24
N ARG A 70 15.67 -27.65 -19.20
CA ARG A 70 15.45 -27.20 -17.80
C ARG A 70 16.62 -26.41 -17.19
N ASP A 71 17.72 -26.24 -17.92
CA ASP A 71 18.95 -25.61 -17.41
C ASP A 71 19.11 -24.14 -17.85
N GLU A 72 18.55 -23.77 -19.00
CA GLU A 72 18.66 -22.40 -19.53
C GLU A 72 17.65 -21.43 -18.86
N THR A 73 16.50 -21.94 -18.42
CA THR A 73 15.44 -21.16 -17.75
C THR A 73 15.80 -20.72 -16.34
N ASN A 74 16.74 -21.39 -15.67
CA ASN A 74 17.20 -20.95 -14.35
C ASN A 74 18.17 -19.76 -14.48
N SER A 75 18.91 -19.64 -15.59
CA SER A 75 19.90 -18.59 -15.78
C SER A 75 19.31 -17.18 -15.86
N ASP A 76 18.13 -17.03 -16.48
CA ASP A 76 17.53 -15.72 -16.75
C ASP A 76 17.11 -14.98 -15.47
N TYR A 77 16.78 -15.70 -14.39
CA TYR A 77 16.40 -15.10 -13.11
C TYR A 77 17.59 -14.88 -12.16
N GLN A 78 18.77 -15.46 -12.45
CA GLN A 78 19.92 -15.41 -11.55
C GLN A 78 20.42 -13.99 -11.28
N LEU A 79 20.29 -13.08 -12.24
CA LEU A 79 20.80 -11.71 -12.08
C LEU A 79 20.02 -10.97 -10.99
N ALA A 80 18.69 -10.95 -11.09
CA ALA A 80 17.82 -10.33 -10.09
C ALA A 80 17.98 -11.03 -8.74
N TYR A 81 18.01 -12.37 -8.72
CA TYR A 81 18.20 -13.15 -7.50
C TYR A 81 19.49 -12.77 -6.77
N LYS A 82 20.62 -12.73 -7.47
CA LYS A 82 21.91 -12.40 -6.84
C LYS A 82 21.98 -10.95 -6.38
N GLU A 83 21.61 -9.99 -7.23
CA GLU A 83 21.74 -8.56 -6.91
C GLU A 83 20.71 -8.08 -5.86
N SER A 84 19.58 -8.77 -5.73
CA SER A 84 18.57 -8.52 -4.69
C SER A 84 18.75 -9.37 -3.44
N LEU A 85 19.87 -10.09 -3.31
CA LEU A 85 20.15 -11.00 -2.18
C LEU A 85 19.05 -12.04 -1.94
N GLY A 86 18.44 -12.52 -3.02
CA GLY A 86 17.40 -13.55 -3.02
C GLY A 86 15.98 -13.02 -2.87
N PHE A 87 15.77 -11.70 -2.80
CA PHE A 87 14.43 -11.12 -2.67
C PHE A 87 13.59 -11.30 -3.94
N PHE A 88 14.21 -11.21 -5.12
CA PHE A 88 13.55 -11.39 -6.40
C PHE A 88 14.08 -12.64 -7.12
N ASP A 89 13.24 -13.66 -7.24
CA ASP A 89 13.55 -14.96 -7.85
C ASP A 89 12.81 -15.20 -9.18
N ASP A 90 11.96 -14.27 -9.59
CA ASP A 90 11.05 -14.37 -10.74
C ASP A 90 11.12 -13.16 -11.68
N ILE A 91 12.11 -12.27 -11.50
CA ILE A 91 12.37 -11.16 -12.41
C ILE A 91 13.38 -11.59 -13.49
N PRO A 92 13.00 -11.63 -14.77
CA PRO A 92 13.92 -11.91 -15.88
C PRO A 92 15.08 -10.91 -15.92
N SER A 93 16.26 -11.34 -16.37
CA SER A 93 17.46 -10.50 -16.42
C SER A 93 17.26 -9.26 -17.30
N SER A 94 16.46 -9.39 -18.37
CA SER A 94 16.08 -8.27 -19.22
C SER A 94 15.29 -7.20 -18.45
N HIS A 95 14.33 -7.61 -17.62
CA HIS A 95 13.54 -6.68 -16.82
C HIS A 95 14.35 -6.07 -15.69
N TRP A 96 15.17 -6.87 -15.00
CA TRP A 96 16.05 -6.38 -13.95
C TRP A 96 17.01 -5.30 -14.44
N LYS A 97 17.59 -5.50 -15.64
CA LYS A 97 18.41 -4.47 -16.30
C LYS A 97 17.64 -3.19 -16.56
N LEU A 98 16.40 -3.27 -17.06
CA LEU A 98 15.56 -2.08 -17.27
C LEU A 98 15.26 -1.34 -15.96
N MET A 99 14.98 -2.06 -14.87
CA MET A 99 14.76 -1.45 -13.56
C MET A 99 16.01 -0.70 -13.09
N ARG A 100 17.18 -1.30 -13.25
CA ARG A 100 18.45 -0.68 -12.90
C ARG A 100 18.76 0.54 -13.76
N THR A 101 18.62 0.44 -15.08
CA THR A 101 18.78 1.57 -16.00
C THR A 101 17.86 2.72 -15.61
N LYS A 102 16.61 2.44 -15.22
CA LYS A 102 15.71 3.49 -14.73
C LYS A 102 16.22 4.19 -13.47
N VAL A 103 16.75 3.45 -12.49
CA VAL A 103 17.36 4.03 -11.28
C VAL A 103 18.59 4.86 -11.65
N GLU A 104 19.45 4.33 -12.53
CA GLU A 104 20.66 4.99 -13.01
C GLU A 104 20.32 6.30 -13.76
N GLU A 105 19.33 6.29 -14.66
CA GLU A 105 18.87 7.47 -15.41
C GLU A 105 18.21 8.52 -14.54
N MET A 106 17.56 8.11 -13.45
CA MET A 106 16.96 9.03 -12.48
C MET A 106 17.97 9.50 -11.43
N SER A 107 19.20 9.00 -11.41
CA SER A 107 20.22 9.40 -10.46
C SER A 107 21.04 10.60 -10.99
N PRO A 108 21.27 11.65 -10.20
CA PRO A 108 20.74 11.85 -8.86
C PRO A 108 19.23 12.11 -8.86
N ASN A 109 18.47 11.39 -8.04
CA ASN A 109 17.02 11.56 -7.94
C ASN A 109 16.63 12.75 -7.07
N PHE A 110 17.56 13.72 -6.93
CA PHE A 110 17.32 14.92 -6.17
C PHE A 110 17.18 16.16 -7.06
N ASN A 111 16.10 16.90 -6.85
CA ASN A 111 15.85 18.15 -7.55
C ASN A 111 16.60 19.29 -6.85
N THR A 112 17.56 19.90 -7.53
CA THR A 112 18.29 21.05 -6.99
C THR A 112 17.60 22.39 -7.22
N PHE A 113 16.55 22.46 -8.05
CA PHE A 113 15.88 23.72 -8.41
C PHE A 113 15.42 24.53 -7.20
N TYR A 114 14.95 23.83 -6.16
CA TYR A 114 14.50 24.45 -4.92
C TYR A 114 15.59 24.57 -3.85
N LEU A 115 16.80 24.07 -4.11
CA LEU A 115 17.93 24.30 -3.24
C LEU A 115 18.43 25.73 -3.47
N PRO A 116 18.75 26.48 -2.41
CA PRO A 116 19.31 27.82 -2.55
C PRO A 116 20.65 27.77 -3.30
N HIS A 117 20.63 28.14 -4.57
CA HIS A 117 21.84 28.30 -5.38
C HIS A 117 22.51 29.62 -4.99
N SER A 118 23.49 29.54 -4.09
CA SER A 118 24.32 30.64 -3.58
C SER A 118 23.67 31.61 -2.59
N LYS A 119 24.52 32.15 -1.70
CA LYS A 119 24.16 33.10 -0.65
C LYS A 119 23.46 34.36 -1.18
N SER A 120 23.63 34.73 -2.46
CA SER A 120 23.03 35.94 -3.03
C SER A 120 21.60 35.78 -3.53
N GLN A 121 21.14 34.55 -3.84
CA GLN A 121 19.73 34.29 -4.21
C GLN A 121 18.90 33.79 -3.02
N ALA A 122 19.55 33.15 -2.04
CA ALA A 122 18.91 32.69 -0.80
C ALA A 122 18.41 33.83 0.10
N GLU A 123 18.97 35.04 -0.05
CA GLU A 123 18.49 36.25 0.63
C GLU A 123 17.26 36.88 -0.04
N GLU A 124 17.00 36.58 -1.32
CA GLU A 124 15.94 37.26 -2.08
C GLU A 124 14.57 36.55 -1.99
N ASP A 125 14.53 35.24 -1.70
CA ASP A 125 13.28 34.50 -1.45
C ASP A 125 13.27 33.79 -0.08
N ASP A 126 13.08 34.59 0.97
CA ASP A 126 12.91 34.12 2.36
C ASP A 126 11.78 33.08 2.51
N ARG A 127 10.80 33.06 1.58
CA ARG A 127 9.70 32.10 1.60
C ARG A 127 10.19 30.70 1.24
N LEU A 128 11.01 30.56 0.19
CA LEU A 128 11.59 29.26 -0.19
C LEU A 128 12.55 28.72 0.86
N ARG A 129 13.33 29.61 1.51
CA ARG A 129 14.22 29.23 2.61
C ARG A 129 13.44 28.66 3.80
N GLY A 130 12.34 29.32 4.17
CA GLY A 130 11.44 28.84 5.24
C GLY A 130 10.69 27.55 4.91
N LEU A 131 10.39 27.31 3.63
CA LEU A 131 9.74 26.07 3.18
C LEU A 131 10.71 24.88 3.15
N ASN A 132 11.96 25.09 2.73
CA ASN A 132 13.01 24.08 2.77
C ASN A 132 13.33 23.57 4.20
N HIS A 133 13.08 24.38 5.22
CA HIS A 133 13.22 23.95 6.62
C HIS A 133 12.07 23.06 7.10
N LYS A 134 11.02 22.86 6.29
CA LYS A 134 9.90 21.96 6.60
C LYS A 134 10.17 20.59 5.97
N PRO A 135 10.40 19.52 6.74
CA PRO A 135 10.79 18.22 6.19
C PRO A 135 9.84 17.69 5.11
N GLY A 136 8.53 17.78 5.31
CA GLY A 136 7.55 17.32 4.31
C GLY A 136 7.66 18.06 2.98
N TRP A 137 7.85 19.39 3.02
CA TRP A 137 8.05 20.17 1.80
C TRP A 137 9.41 19.85 1.17
N PHE A 138 10.45 19.74 1.98
CA PHE A 138 11.79 19.38 1.52
C PHE A 138 11.77 18.05 0.77
N TYR A 139 11.37 16.95 1.41
CA TYR A 139 11.38 15.63 0.77
C TYR A 139 10.48 15.56 -0.46
N GLN A 140 9.29 16.17 -0.41
CA GLN A 140 8.36 16.15 -1.55
C GLN A 140 8.88 16.91 -2.78
N ASN A 141 9.66 17.97 -2.59
CA ASN A 141 10.12 18.81 -3.70
C ASN A 141 11.57 18.50 -4.13
N HIS A 142 12.30 17.73 -3.32
CA HIS A 142 13.71 17.43 -3.56
C HIS A 142 13.98 15.99 -3.90
N TYR A 143 13.08 15.03 -3.68
CA TYR A 143 13.36 13.62 -3.97
C TYR A 143 12.26 12.99 -4.79
N GLU A 144 12.65 12.31 -5.87
CA GLU A 144 11.76 11.51 -6.70
C GLU A 144 11.91 10.01 -6.38
N PRO A 145 10.83 9.22 -6.39
CA PRO A 145 10.92 7.77 -6.18
C PRO A 145 11.76 7.09 -7.27
N GLU A 146 12.84 6.41 -6.86
CA GLU A 146 13.78 5.82 -7.83
C GLU A 146 13.51 4.35 -8.20
N PHE A 147 12.99 3.57 -7.25
CA PHE A 147 12.71 2.16 -7.44
C PHE A 147 11.20 1.90 -7.34
N ARG A 148 10.62 1.19 -8.31
CA ARG A 148 9.19 0.83 -8.30
C ARG A 148 9.02 -0.67 -8.11
N CYS A 149 7.99 -1.00 -7.35
CA CYS A 149 7.63 -2.37 -7.00
C CYS A 149 6.39 -2.77 -7.79
N TRP A 150 6.27 -4.04 -8.17
CA TRP A 150 5.12 -4.48 -8.98
C TRP A 150 3.85 -4.59 -8.16
N HIS A 151 3.97 -5.05 -6.91
CA HIS A 151 2.82 -5.29 -6.05
C HIS A 151 2.91 -4.46 -4.78
N GLU A 152 2.96 -3.13 -4.94
CA GLU A 152 2.86 -2.22 -3.81
C GLU A 152 1.50 -2.38 -3.10
N ARG A 153 1.54 -2.36 -1.77
CA ARG A 153 0.34 -2.39 -0.93
C ARG A 153 0.49 -1.45 0.24
N ARG A 154 -0.62 -0.81 0.58
CA ARG A 154 -0.73 -0.03 1.82
C ARG A 154 -0.96 -0.98 2.98
N ILE A 155 -0.10 -0.92 3.99
CA ILE A 155 -0.21 -1.68 5.25
C ILE A 155 -0.49 -0.68 6.39
N GLY A 156 -1.47 -0.98 7.24
CA GLY A 156 -1.94 -0.11 8.33
C GLY A 156 -3.09 0.81 7.96
N ALA A 157 -3.32 1.86 8.76
CA ALA A 157 -4.43 2.80 8.55
C ALA A 157 -4.27 3.63 7.27
N LEU A 158 -5.40 4.13 6.75
CA LEU A 158 -5.38 5.17 5.71
C LEU A 158 -4.90 6.49 6.30
N GLY A 159 -4.27 7.35 5.49
CA GLY A 159 -3.76 8.65 5.95
C GLY A 159 -2.27 8.62 6.23
N ASP A 160 -1.83 8.95 7.44
CA ASP A 160 -0.40 9.01 7.82
C ASP A 160 0.10 7.72 8.47
N GLY A 161 -0.76 7.05 9.26
CA GLY A 161 -0.42 5.84 10.03
C GLY A 161 0.17 4.71 9.18
N GLY A 162 -0.56 4.24 8.16
CA GLY A 162 -0.07 3.16 7.32
C GLY A 162 1.08 3.55 6.40
N LYS A 163 1.79 2.59 5.82
CA LYS A 163 2.89 2.83 4.86
C LYS A 163 2.72 1.99 3.60
N TRP A 164 3.27 2.45 2.48
CA TRP A 164 3.34 1.67 1.25
C TRP A 164 4.52 0.73 1.32
N ILE A 165 4.27 -0.57 1.15
CA ILE A 165 5.28 -1.62 1.20
C ILE A 165 5.36 -2.31 -0.15
N CYS A 166 6.59 -2.54 -0.59
CA CYS A 166 6.92 -3.26 -1.81
C CYS A 166 6.76 -4.75 -1.64
N ASP A 167 5.96 -5.36 -2.51
CA ASP A 167 5.80 -6.81 -2.65
C ASP A 167 5.68 -7.55 -1.29
N PRO A 168 4.77 -7.15 -0.38
CA PRO A 168 4.71 -7.70 0.98
C PRO A 168 4.38 -9.20 1.02
N HIS A 169 3.83 -9.74 -0.07
CA HIS A 169 3.61 -11.18 -0.24
C HIS A 169 4.93 -11.99 -0.27
N ARG A 170 6.03 -11.39 -0.74
CA ARG A 170 7.36 -12.01 -0.70
C ARG A 170 7.92 -12.03 0.71
N ILE A 171 7.76 -10.92 1.43
CA ILE A 171 8.15 -10.80 2.85
C ILE A 171 7.37 -11.82 3.69
N ALA A 172 6.07 -11.98 3.44
CA ALA A 172 5.23 -12.94 4.14
C ALA A 172 5.68 -14.41 3.96
N ASN A 173 6.35 -14.71 2.84
CA ASN A 173 6.91 -16.04 2.56
C ASN A 173 8.37 -16.18 3.02
N SER A 174 8.99 -15.09 3.50
CA SER A 174 10.32 -15.13 4.11
C SER A 174 10.25 -15.83 5.47
N LYS A 175 11.35 -16.46 5.86
CA LYS A 175 11.48 -17.00 7.23
C LYS A 175 11.76 -15.89 8.24
N ASP A 176 12.55 -14.92 7.80
CA ASP A 176 13.02 -13.81 8.63
C ASP A 176 12.39 -12.51 8.15
N CYS A 177 11.87 -11.73 9.09
CA CYS A 177 11.29 -10.42 8.84
C CYS A 177 11.67 -9.49 10.00
N LEU A 178 12.34 -8.39 9.69
CA LEU A 178 12.79 -7.41 10.67
C LEU A 178 12.31 -6.02 10.23
N VAL A 179 11.57 -5.36 11.11
CA VAL A 179 10.98 -4.04 10.86
C VAL A 179 11.48 -3.06 11.91
N TYR A 180 12.07 -1.97 11.45
CA TYR A 180 12.36 -0.79 12.26
C TYR A 180 11.34 0.28 11.91
N SER A 181 10.48 0.63 12.86
CA SER A 181 9.47 1.67 12.72
C SER A 181 9.86 2.87 13.56
N VAL A 182 9.94 4.06 12.95
CA VAL A 182 10.41 5.28 13.62
C VAL A 182 9.37 6.39 13.47
N GLY A 183 8.98 7.00 14.59
CA GLY A 183 8.07 8.13 14.62
C GLY A 183 6.62 7.76 14.37
N SER A 184 6.11 6.71 15.03
CA SER A 184 4.72 6.26 14.90
C SER A 184 3.70 7.28 15.44
N ASP A 185 4.13 8.25 16.25
CA ASP A 185 3.30 9.23 16.97
C ASP A 185 2.14 8.56 17.75
N GLY A 186 2.46 7.42 18.35
CA GLY A 186 1.49 6.54 19.01
C GLY A 186 0.48 5.86 18.08
N ASP A 187 0.52 6.03 16.76
CA ASP A 187 -0.28 5.27 15.79
C ASP A 187 0.47 4.01 15.36
N PHE A 188 0.13 2.89 15.98
CA PHE A 188 0.75 1.59 15.72
C PHE A 188 0.03 0.76 14.64
N SER A 189 -0.86 1.38 13.86
CA SER A 189 -1.64 0.67 12.85
C SER A 189 -0.78 0.03 11.77
N PHE A 190 0.40 0.61 11.49
CA PHE A 190 1.35 0.03 10.55
C PHE A 190 1.93 -1.28 11.07
N GLU A 191 2.43 -1.30 12.30
CA GLU A 191 3.03 -2.44 12.99
C GLU A 191 2.01 -3.57 13.17
N GLU A 192 0.80 -3.24 13.64
CA GLU A 192 -0.33 -4.19 13.66
C GLU A 192 -0.63 -4.73 12.26
N GLY A 193 -0.59 -3.87 11.25
CA GLY A 193 -0.78 -4.21 9.86
C GLY A 193 0.27 -5.21 9.36
N ILE A 194 1.53 -5.05 9.74
CA ILE A 194 2.62 -5.99 9.41
C ILE A 194 2.33 -7.36 10.02
N LEU A 195 2.06 -7.43 11.33
CA LEU A 195 1.77 -8.71 12.00
C LEU A 195 0.57 -9.43 11.36
N LYS A 196 -0.47 -8.67 11.01
CA LYS A 196 -1.70 -9.21 10.44
C LYS A 196 -1.61 -9.61 8.96
N LYS A 197 -0.81 -8.90 8.16
CA LYS A 197 -0.77 -9.05 6.69
C LYS A 197 0.48 -9.74 6.16
N ILE A 198 1.58 -9.62 6.88
CA ILE A 198 2.87 -10.24 6.53
C ILE A 198 3.07 -11.47 7.42
N GLY A 199 2.97 -11.30 8.74
CA GLY A 199 2.91 -12.42 9.68
C GLY A 199 3.52 -12.13 11.04
N GLU A 200 3.16 -12.96 12.02
CA GLU A 200 3.65 -12.88 13.41
C GLU A 200 5.13 -13.25 13.56
N HIS A 201 5.76 -13.79 12.51
CA HIS A 201 7.20 -14.07 12.47
C HIS A 201 8.06 -12.80 12.34
N CYS A 202 7.44 -11.64 12.05
CA CYS A 202 8.14 -10.38 11.97
C CYS A 202 8.55 -9.86 13.35
N GLU A 203 9.85 -9.61 13.51
CA GLU A 203 10.42 -8.87 14.62
C GLU A 203 10.28 -7.36 14.35
N ILE A 204 9.54 -6.65 15.19
CA ILE A 204 9.26 -5.23 15.01
C ILE A 204 9.85 -4.43 16.18
N HIS A 205 10.68 -3.44 15.86
CA HIS A 205 11.22 -2.46 16.80
C HIS A 205 10.64 -1.08 16.48
N THR A 206 9.87 -0.53 17.41
CA THR A 206 9.29 0.81 17.27
C THR A 206 10.03 1.82 18.15
N PHE A 207 10.44 2.92 17.54
CA PHE A 207 11.12 4.05 18.17
C PHE A 207 10.27 5.29 18.00
N ASP A 208 9.84 5.90 19.09
CA ASP A 208 8.97 7.05 19.04
C ASP A 208 9.28 7.98 20.21
N PHE A 209 9.55 9.24 19.86
CA PHE A 209 10.02 10.27 20.78
C PHE A 209 8.97 10.71 21.82
N GLY A 210 7.71 10.29 21.66
CA GLY A 210 6.63 10.54 22.62
C GLY A 210 6.54 9.52 23.75
N ASN A 211 5.71 9.81 24.77
CA ASN A 211 5.46 8.89 25.89
C ASN A 211 4.32 7.91 25.56
N TYR A 212 4.59 6.98 24.64
CA TYR A 212 3.60 6.00 24.16
C TYR A 212 3.81 4.58 24.69
N GLY A 213 4.62 4.39 25.73
CA GLY A 213 4.94 3.06 26.27
C GLY A 213 3.72 2.26 26.73
N GLN A 214 2.70 2.90 27.31
CA GLN A 214 1.45 2.22 27.68
C GLN A 214 0.68 1.72 26.46
N LYS A 215 0.56 2.57 25.43
CA LYS A 215 -0.14 2.22 24.18
C LYS A 215 0.61 1.16 23.38
N ALA A 216 1.95 1.18 23.41
CA ALA A 216 2.76 0.10 22.86
C ALA A 216 2.48 -1.22 23.58
N ALA A 217 2.42 -1.23 24.91
CA ALA A 217 2.16 -2.43 25.70
C ALA A 217 0.76 -3.05 25.44
N GLU A 218 -0.24 -2.24 25.03
CA GLU A 218 -1.57 -2.75 24.64
C GLU A 218 -1.53 -3.62 23.37
N LEU A 219 -0.50 -3.48 22.53
CA LEU A 219 -0.31 -4.30 21.32
C LEU A 219 0.17 -5.72 21.64
N GLY A 220 0.66 -5.94 22.85
CA GLY A 220 1.10 -7.22 23.35
C GLY A 220 2.55 -7.25 23.80
N ASN A 221 3.14 -8.44 23.73
CA ASN A 221 4.49 -8.70 24.20
C ASN A 221 5.46 -8.76 23.01
N ARG A 222 6.66 -8.20 23.20
CA ARG A 222 7.85 -8.51 22.41
C ARG A 222 8.58 -9.70 23.02
N ILE A 223 9.38 -10.39 22.22
CA ILE A 223 10.30 -11.42 22.70
C ILE A 223 11.71 -10.81 22.75
N ASP A 224 12.42 -10.94 23.86
CA ASP A 224 13.81 -10.49 23.98
C ASP A 224 14.81 -11.46 23.34
N ALA A 225 16.08 -11.08 23.29
CA ALA A 225 17.16 -11.90 22.73
C ALA A 225 17.35 -13.28 23.41
N ASN A 226 16.73 -13.50 24.57
CA ASN A 226 16.77 -14.76 25.32
C ASN A 226 15.45 -15.55 25.22
N GLY A 227 14.52 -15.13 24.36
CA GLY A 227 13.23 -15.80 24.19
C GLY A 227 12.19 -15.44 25.26
N LYS A 228 12.42 -14.41 26.08
CA LYS A 228 11.49 -14.00 27.13
C LYS A 228 10.47 -13.01 26.58
N GLU A 229 9.19 -13.28 26.83
CA GLU A 229 8.12 -12.30 26.60
C GLU A 229 8.23 -11.11 27.57
N LEU A 230 8.28 -9.92 27.01
CA LEU A 230 8.27 -8.63 27.69
C LEU A 230 7.20 -7.74 27.04
N PRO A 231 6.62 -6.76 27.74
CA PRO A 231 5.74 -5.80 27.08
C PRO A 231 6.45 -5.13 25.90
N ALA A 232 5.72 -4.92 24.80
CA ALA A 232 6.18 -4.07 23.73
C ALA A 232 6.58 -2.70 24.31
N VAL A 233 7.77 -2.25 23.97
CA VAL A 233 8.33 -0.97 24.43
C VAL A 233 8.36 -0.03 23.25
N ASN A 234 7.94 1.19 23.54
CA ASN A 234 8.35 2.32 22.75
C ASN A 234 9.75 2.74 23.21
N TYR A 235 10.72 2.73 22.30
CA TYR A 235 12.09 3.19 22.55
C TYR A 235 12.26 4.69 22.31
#